data_AF-A0A7S9LNT5-F1
#
_entry.id   AF-A0A7S9LNT5-F1
#
_cell.length_a   1.000
_cell.length_b   1.000
_cell.length_c   1.000
_cell.angle_alpha   90.00
_cell.angle_beta   90.00
_cell.angle_gamma   90.00
#
_symmetry.space_group_name_H-M   'P 1'
#
loop_
_entity.id
_entity.type
_entity.pdbx_description
1 polymer ?
#
loop_
_entity_poly.entity_id
_entity_poly.type
_entity_poly.pdbx_seq_one_letter_code
_entity_poly.pdbx_strand_id
1 'polypeptide(L)'
;MAGENDTFEVYQDKKGEYRWRRTASNGNIVGASSEGYSSKKACEENMHRGYVATDKWEFYTDKAGEHRWRRTASNGNVVGASTEGYSSAAYAKENAARQGYKE
;
A
#
# COMPACT_ATOMS: atom_id res chain seq x y z
N MET A 1 -9.58 -4.30 -16.24
CA MET A 1 -8.73 -3.24 -15.66
C MET A 1 -8.15 -3.74 -14.35
N ALA A 2 -6.90 -3.39 -14.02
CA ALA A 2 -6.29 -3.80 -12.76
C ALA A 2 -7.08 -3.20 -11.57
N GLY A 3 -7.90 -4.02 -10.92
CA GLY A 3 -8.56 -3.65 -9.67
C GLY A 3 -10.09 -3.59 -9.64
N GLU A 4 -10.78 -3.98 -10.72
CA GLU A 4 -12.25 -3.89 -10.82
C GLU A 4 -13.01 -4.74 -9.79
N ASN A 5 -12.36 -5.77 -9.22
CA ASN A 5 -12.95 -6.67 -8.23
C ASN A 5 -12.10 -6.80 -6.96
N ASP A 6 -11.23 -5.83 -6.70
CA ASP A 6 -10.43 -5.85 -5.49
C ASP A 6 -11.29 -5.47 -4.28
N THR A 7 -11.17 -6.21 -3.19
CA THR A 7 -11.87 -5.94 -1.94
C THR A 7 -10.96 -5.16 -0.99
N PHE A 8 -11.50 -4.14 -0.35
CA PHE A 8 -10.83 -3.43 0.73
C PHE A 8 -11.41 -3.85 2.07
N GLU A 9 -10.54 -4.06 3.05
CA GLU A 9 -10.93 -4.38 4.42
C GLU A 9 -10.14 -3.51 5.39
N VAL A 10 -10.84 -2.92 6.37
CA VAL A 10 -10.25 -2.29 7.55
C VAL A 10 -10.44 -3.22 8.75
N TYR A 11 -9.36 -3.55 9.43
CA TYR A 11 -9.35 -4.43 10.59
C TYR A 11 -8.48 -3.84 11.71
N GLN A 12 -8.70 -4.29 12.94
CA GLN A 12 -7.87 -3.92 14.08
C GLN A 12 -6.84 -5.03 14.34
N ASP A 13 -5.57 -4.68 14.49
CA ASP A 13 -4.52 -5.63 14.81
C ASP A 13 -4.48 -5.98 16.31
N LYS A 14 -3.59 -6.91 16.69
CA LYS A 14 -3.45 -7.37 18.09
C LYS A 14 -3.03 -6.28 19.07
N LYS A 15 -2.50 -5.15 18.59
CA LYS A 15 -2.08 -4.01 19.40
C LYS A 15 -3.19 -2.96 19.53
N GLY A 16 -4.35 -3.20 18.92
CA GLY A 16 -5.46 -2.25 18.91
C GLY A 16 -5.34 -1.20 17.80
N GLU A 17 -4.39 -1.33 16.87
CA GLU A 17 -4.19 -0.37 15.80
C GLU A 17 -5.03 -0.75 14.57
N TYR A 18 -5.62 0.23 13.90
CA TYR A 18 -6.37 0.02 12.67
C TYR A 18 -5.44 -0.14 11.46
N ARG A 19 -5.73 -1.11 10.61
CA ARG A 19 -5.01 -1.41 9.38
C ARG A 19 -5.99 -1.64 8.26
N TRP A 20 -5.56 -1.37 7.03
CA TRP A 20 -6.32 -1.74 5.84
C TRP A 20 -5.52 -2.71 4.98
N ARG A 21 -6.22 -3.57 4.25
CA ARG A 21 -5.67 -4.41 3.18
C ARG A 21 -6.58 -4.37 1.97
N ARG A 22 -5.97 -4.50 0.80
CA ARG A 22 -6.63 -4.64 -0.49
C ARG A 22 -6.30 -6.02 -1.04
N THR A 23 -7.33 -6.81 -1.26
CA THR A 23 -7.22 -8.19 -1.75
C THR A 23 -7.74 -8.24 -3.17
N ALA A 24 -6.92 -8.71 -4.10
CA ALA A 24 -7.35 -8.94 -5.47
C ALA A 24 -8.32 -10.11 -5.55
N SER A 25 -9.07 -10.19 -6.65
CA SER A 25 -10.06 -11.26 -6.88
C SER A 25 -9.47 -12.68 -6.87
N ASN A 26 -8.16 -12.82 -7.07
CA ASN A 26 -7.43 -14.09 -6.96
C ASN A 26 -7.00 -14.44 -5.52
N GLY A 27 -7.36 -13.61 -4.52
CA GLY A 27 -7.03 -13.80 -3.11
C GLY A 27 -5.70 -13.17 -2.66
N ASN A 28 -4.89 -12.64 -3.57
CA ASN A 28 -3.60 -12.06 -3.21
C ASN A 28 -3.75 -10.66 -2.61
N ILE A 29 -2.98 -10.35 -1.57
CA ILE A 29 -2.93 -8.99 -1.01
C ILE A 29 -2.09 -8.12 -1.94
N VAL A 30 -2.74 -7.14 -2.58
CA VAL A 30 -2.12 -6.22 -3.54
C VAL A 30 -1.88 -4.83 -2.96
N GLY A 31 -2.19 -4.63 -1.67
CA GLY A 31 -1.77 -3.46 -0.91
C GLY A 31 -2.24 -3.54 0.53
N ALA A 32 -1.51 -2.88 1.43
CA ALA A 32 -1.93 -2.74 2.81
C ALA A 32 -1.30 -1.49 3.45
N SER A 33 -1.86 -1.09 4.59
CA SER A 33 -1.21 -0.12 5.48
C SER A 33 0.10 -0.67 6.03
N SER A 34 1.17 0.12 5.92
CA SER A 34 2.50 -0.22 6.47
C SER A 34 2.58 -0.02 7.98
N GLU A 35 1.84 0.96 8.48
CA GLU A 35 1.78 1.33 9.89
C GLU A 35 0.34 1.13 10.42
N GLY A 36 0.23 0.93 11.73
CA GLY A 36 -1.04 0.93 12.42
C GLY A 36 -1.54 2.36 12.63
N TYR A 37 -2.83 2.57 12.44
CA TYR A 37 -3.50 3.84 12.73
C TYR A 37 -4.16 3.78 14.10
N SER A 38 -3.99 4.82 14.91
CA SER A 38 -4.71 4.95 16.19
C SER A 38 -6.22 5.22 16.03
N SER A 39 -6.66 5.60 14.82
CA SER A 39 -8.05 5.93 14.51
C SER A 39 -8.53 5.21 13.25
N LYS A 40 -9.71 4.59 13.33
CA LYS A 40 -10.36 3.93 12.19
C LYS A 40 -10.56 4.90 11.03
N LYS A 41 -11.00 6.13 11.33
CA LYS A 41 -11.21 7.18 10.33
C LYS A 41 -9.92 7.49 9.57
N ALA A 42 -8.80 7.65 10.28
CA ALA A 42 -7.51 7.90 9.63
C ALA A 42 -7.07 6.72 8.74
N CYS A 43 -7.35 5.49 9.17
CA CYS A 43 -7.11 4.29 8.37
C CYS A 43 -7.96 4.26 7.09
N GLU A 44 -9.25 4.60 7.18
CA GLU A 44 -10.19 4.67 6.05
C GLU A 44 -9.80 5.78 5.06
N GLU A 45 -9.42 6.96 5.55
CA GLU A 45 -8.89 8.05 4.72
C GLU A 45 -7.65 7.61 3.96
N ASN A 46 -6.75 6.87 4.61
CA ASN A 46 -5.56 6.35 3.95
C ASN A 46 -5.90 5.27 2.91
N MET A 47 -6.85 4.39 3.22
CA MET A 47 -7.33 3.35 2.31
C MET A 47 -7.90 3.96 1.01
N HIS A 48 -8.58 5.10 1.11
CA HIS A 48 -9.16 5.82 -0.03
C HIS A 48 -8.25 6.91 -0.63
N ARG A 49 -6.98 7.00 -0.20
CA ARG A 49 -6.07 8.11 -0.54
C ARG A 49 -5.86 8.31 -2.05
N GLY A 50 -5.91 7.25 -2.85
CA GLY A 50 -5.73 7.33 -4.31
C GLY A 50 -4.41 8.01 -4.72
N TYR A 51 -4.39 8.68 -5.87
CA TYR A 51 -3.25 9.51 -6.29
C TYR A 51 -3.21 10.83 -5.51
N VAL A 52 -2.05 11.14 -4.94
CA VAL A 52 -1.78 12.43 -4.29
C VAL A 52 -0.44 12.95 -4.81
N ALA A 53 -0.48 14.11 -5.48
CA ALA A 53 0.66 14.67 -6.20
C ALA A 53 1.88 15.00 -5.31
N THR A 54 1.65 15.23 -4.02
CA THR A 54 2.70 15.60 -3.07
C THR A 54 3.30 14.39 -2.34
N ASP A 55 2.77 13.19 -2.57
CA ASP A 55 3.33 11.97 -1.99
C ASP A 55 4.61 11.54 -2.70
N LYS A 56 5.57 11.10 -1.90
CA LYS A 56 6.85 10.59 -2.38
C LYS A 56 6.79 9.08 -2.51
N TRP A 57 7.30 8.57 -3.62
CA TRP A 57 7.41 7.13 -3.89
C TRP A 57 8.88 6.74 -3.97
N GLU A 58 9.27 5.76 -3.17
CA GLU A 58 10.60 5.15 -3.18
C GLU A 58 10.47 3.72 -3.70
N PHE A 59 11.29 3.35 -4.68
CA PHE A 59 11.42 2.00 -5.19
C PHE A 59 12.82 1.48 -4.85
N TYR A 60 12.91 0.31 -4.24
CA TYR A 60 14.18 -0.22 -3.75
C TYR A 60 14.22 -1.74 -3.87
N THR A 61 15.42 -2.31 -3.79
CA THR A 61 15.64 -3.76 -3.68
C THR A 61 16.02 -4.07 -2.24
N ASP A 62 15.32 -5.00 -1.60
CA ASP A 62 15.61 -5.41 -0.24
C ASP A 62 16.80 -6.38 -0.14
N LYS A 63 17.14 -6.79 1.09
CA LYS A 63 18.29 -7.68 1.34
C LYS A 63 18.12 -9.08 0.73
N ALA A 64 16.89 -9.49 0.42
CA ALA A 64 16.60 -10.75 -0.24
C ALA A 64 16.67 -10.64 -1.77
N GLY A 65 16.95 -9.46 -2.31
CA GLY A 65 16.97 -9.22 -3.75
C GLY A 65 15.59 -8.94 -4.32
N GLU A 66 14.56 -8.76 -3.49
CA GLU A 66 13.19 -8.52 -3.95
C GLU A 66 12.94 -7.02 -4.14
N HIS A 67 12.19 -6.67 -5.17
CA HIS A 67 11.81 -5.30 -5.47
C HIS A 67 10.63 -4.86 -4.61
N ARG A 68 10.71 -3.67 -4.04
CA ARG A 68 9.72 -3.11 -3.13
C ARG A 68 9.44 -1.65 -3.44
N TRP A 69 8.35 -1.14 -2.90
CA TRP A 69 8.03 0.27 -2.91
C TRP A 69 7.57 0.77 -1.54
N ARG A 70 7.76 2.06 -1.29
CA ARG A 70 7.25 2.79 -0.13
C ARG A 70 6.69 4.13 -0.57
N ARG A 71 5.53 4.50 -0.01
CA ARG A 71 4.83 5.75 -0.24
C ARG A 71 4.81 6.57 1.05
N THR A 72 5.31 7.80 0.98
CA THR A 72 5.39 8.71 2.12
C THR A 72 4.57 9.96 1.82
N ALA A 73 3.67 10.32 2.72
CA ALA A 73 2.89 11.53 2.60
C ALA A 73 3.73 12.78 2.93
N SER A 74 3.23 13.95 2.53
CA SER A 74 3.90 15.24 2.74
C SER A 74 4.19 15.57 4.21
N ASN A 75 3.44 14.97 5.14
CA ASN A 75 3.63 15.08 6.59
C ASN A 75 4.71 14.13 7.14
N GLY A 76 5.35 13.31 6.29
CA GLY A 76 6.40 12.37 6.66
C GLY A 76 5.93 10.96 7.00
N ASN A 77 4.62 10.72 7.10
CA ASN A 77 4.09 9.40 7.49
C ASN A 77 4.13 8.41 6.33
N VAL A 78 4.38 7.13 6.62
CA VAL A 78 4.33 6.07 5.60
C VAL A 78 2.88 5.63 5.40
N VAL A 79 2.32 6.05 4.28
CA VAL A 79 0.91 5.84 3.92
C VAL A 79 0.69 4.58 3.10
N GLY A 80 1.76 3.90 2.66
CA GLY A 80 1.68 2.61 2.02
C GLY A 80 3.06 2.02 1.69
N ALA A 81 3.14 0.71 1.57
CA ALA A 81 4.33 0.00 1.13
C ALA A 81 3.96 -1.36 0.57
N SER A 82 4.84 -1.95 -0.22
CA SER A 82 4.67 -3.32 -0.67
C SER A 82 4.73 -4.32 0.49
N THR A 83 3.64 -5.07 0.69
CA THR A 83 3.55 -6.12 1.71
C THR A 83 4.44 -7.32 1.38
N GLU A 84 4.69 -7.54 0.10
CA GLU A 84 5.52 -8.62 -0.42
C GLU A 84 6.67 -8.04 -1.25
N GLY A 85 7.72 -8.83 -1.43
CA GLY A 85 8.76 -8.55 -2.40
C GLY A 85 8.34 -8.99 -3.80
N TYR A 86 8.72 -8.22 -4.81
CA TYR A 86 8.43 -8.54 -6.21
C TYR A 86 9.68 -9.04 -6.93
N SER A 87 9.48 -9.98 -7.85
CA SER A 87 10.57 -10.52 -8.67
C SER A 87 11.14 -9.51 -9.68
N SER A 88 10.48 -8.37 -9.91
CA SER A 88 10.96 -7.31 -10.79
C SER A 88 10.50 -5.91 -10.36
N ALA A 89 11.28 -4.89 -10.73
CA ALA A 89 10.91 -3.49 -10.53
C ALA A 89 9.62 -3.10 -11.27
N ALA A 90 9.36 -3.73 -12.43
CA ALA A 90 8.12 -3.53 -13.18
C ALA A 90 6.90 -3.98 -12.37
N TYR A 91 6.93 -5.17 -11.79
CA TYR A 91 5.84 -5.66 -10.93
C TYR A 91 5.64 -4.79 -9.69
N ALA A 92 6.72 -4.29 -9.09
CA ALA A 92 6.62 -3.33 -7.98
C ALA A 92 5.92 -2.02 -8.41
N LYS A 93 6.24 -1.49 -9.60
CA LYS A 93 5.58 -0.31 -10.16
C LYS A 93 4.11 -0.55 -10.52
N GLU A 94 3.78 -1.70 -11.11
CA GLU A 94 2.39 -2.07 -11.41
C GLU A 94 1.56 -2.17 -10.13
N ASN A 95 2.15 -2.72 -9.06
CA ASN A 95 1.50 -2.75 -7.76
C ASN A 95 1.33 -1.33 -7.18
N ALA A 96 2.39 -0.51 -7.22
CA ALA A 96 2.33 0.88 -6.77
C ALA A 96 1.26 1.69 -7.54
N ALA A 97 1.08 1.45 -8.85
CA ALA A 97 0.08 2.10 -9.67
C ALA A 97 -1.35 1.80 -9.19
N ARG A 98 -1.61 0.57 -8.71
CA ARG A 98 -2.89 0.23 -8.06
C ARG A 98 -3.15 1.06 -6.81
N GLN A 99 -2.09 1.51 -6.15
CA GLN A 99 -2.13 2.34 -4.94
C GLN A 99 -2.06 3.85 -5.26
N GLY A 100 -2.14 4.24 -6.53
CA GLY A 100 -2.16 5.64 -6.94
C GLY A 100 -0.79 6.21 -7.33
N TYR A 101 0.23 5.39 -7.56
CA TYR A 101 1.46 5.85 -8.22
C TYR A 101 1.18 6.24 -9.67
N LYS A 102 1.80 7.33 -10.11
CA LYS A 102 1.87 7.76 -11.50
C LYS A 102 3.32 8.09 -11.81
N GLU A 103 3.81 7.65 -12.97
CA GLU A 103 5.14 8.00 -13.47
C GLU A 103 5.22 9.48 -13.87
#